data_AF-A0A9E0LSD4-F1
#
_entry.id   AF-A0A9E0LSD4-F1
#
_cell.length_a   1.000
_cell.length_b   1.000
_cell.length_c   1.000
_cell.angle_alpha   90.00
_cell.angle_beta   90.00
_cell.angle_gamma   90.00
#
_symmetry.space_group_name_H-M   'P 1'
#
loop_
_entity.id
_entity.type
_entity.pdbx_description
1 polymer ?
#
loop_
_entity_poly.entity_id
_entity_poly.type
_entity_poly.pdbx_seq_one_letter_code
_entity_poly.pdbx_strand_id
1 'polypeptide(L)' 'MKKRWFASLRHGIGWRPATWQGWGIVTVYVVFLVWDFLRIDASSHSISGTLIAFLPELLITTVILSFICYFTGEKPKI' A
#
# COMPACT_ATOMS: atom_id res chain seq x y z
N MET A 1 -23.94 -8.46 -9.78
CA MET A 1 -23.09 -7.57 -8.95
C MET A 1 -21.63 -7.94 -9.21
N LYS A 2 -20.81 -7.07 -9.82
CA LYS A 2 -19.36 -7.37 -10.00
C LYS A 2 -18.71 -7.37 -8.62
N LYS A 3 -18.10 -8.50 -8.20
CA LYS A 3 -17.30 -8.56 -6.97
C LYS A 3 -16.08 -7.64 -7.15
N ARG A 4 -16.08 -6.50 -6.48
CA ARG A 4 -14.98 -5.53 -6.52
C ARG A 4 -13.90 -5.96 -5.53
N TRP A 5 -12.63 -5.77 -5.89
CA TRP A 5 -11.53 -6.28 -5.08
C TRP A 5 -11.35 -5.49 -3.79
N PHE A 6 -11.65 -4.20 -3.87
CA PHE A 6 -11.68 -3.27 -2.76
C PHE A 6 -13.06 -2.60 -2.64
N ALA A 7 -13.59 -2.53 -1.43
CA ALA A 7 -14.82 -1.81 -1.10
C ALA A 7 -14.49 -0.42 -0.57
N SER A 8 -15.30 0.59 -0.93
CA SER A 8 -15.18 1.92 -0.33
C SER A 8 -15.55 1.89 1.15
N LEU A 9 -14.85 2.68 1.96
CA LEU A 9 -15.29 2.97 3.32
C LEU A 9 -16.54 3.86 3.27
N ARG A 10 -17.45 3.68 4.24
CA ARG A 10 -18.78 4.32 4.30
C ARG A 10 -18.74 5.86 4.30
N HIS A 11 -17.56 6.45 4.50
CA HIS A 11 -17.30 7.90 4.53
C HIS A 11 -16.42 8.38 3.35
N GLY A 12 -16.27 7.59 2.28
CA GLY A 12 -15.56 8.00 1.05
C GLY A 12 -14.03 8.08 1.16
N ILE A 13 -13.47 8.08 2.37
CA ILE A 13 -12.02 8.14 2.59
C ILE A 13 -11.46 6.72 2.69
N GLY A 14 -10.82 6.28 1.61
CA GLY A 14 -10.04 5.05 1.55
C GLY A 14 -10.79 3.79 1.11
N TRP A 15 -10.04 2.69 1.06
CA TRP A 15 -10.48 1.40 0.53
C TRP A 15 -10.14 0.28 1.51
N ARG A 16 -11.05 -0.69 1.65
CA ARG A 16 -10.78 -1.95 2.38
C ARG A 16 -10.79 -3.13 1.41
N PRO A 17 -9.88 -4.11 1.56
CA PRO A 17 -9.93 -5.32 0.75
C PRO A 17 -11.23 -6.08 1.04
N ALA A 18 -12.01 -6.34 -0.02
CA ALA A 18 -13.29 -7.05 0.06
C ALA A 18 -13.20 -8.48 -0.50
N THR A 19 -12.04 -8.83 -1.07
CA THR A 19 -11.77 -10.12 -1.72
C THR A 19 -10.39 -10.63 -1.36
N TRP A 20 -10.14 -11.92 -1.57
CA TRP A 20 -8.82 -12.53 -1.43
C TRP A 20 -7.78 -11.88 -2.35
N GLN A 21 -8.17 -11.38 -3.52
CA GLN A 21 -7.28 -10.63 -4.44
C GLN A 21 -6.84 -9.30 -3.82
N GLY A 22 -7.77 -8.55 -3.22
CA GLY A 22 -7.46 -7.33 -2.48
C GLY A 22 -6.54 -7.60 -1.29
N TRP A 23 -6.79 -8.68 -0.54
CA TRP A 23 -5.89 -9.11 0.53
C TRP A 23 -4.51 -9.52 0.01
N GLY A 24 -4.44 -10.24 -1.12
CA GLY A 24 -3.17 -10.60 -1.74
C GLY A 24 -2.33 -9.39 -2.12
N ILE A 25 -2.94 -8.36 -2.70
CA ILE A 25 -2.26 -7.09 -3.03
C ILE A 25 -1.75 -6.39 -1.75
N VAL A 26 -2.57 -6.34 -0.69
CA VAL A 26 -2.15 -5.77 0.60
C VAL A 26 -1.02 -6.58 1.23
N THR A 27 -1.07 -7.90 1.16
CA THR A 27 0.00 -8.76 1.67
C THR A 27 1.31 -8.53 0.90
N VAL A 28 1.26 -8.50 -0.43
CA VAL A 28 2.44 -8.19 -1.26
C VAL A 28 3.01 -6.82 -0.90
N TYR A 29 2.15 -5.82 -0.73
CA TYR A 29 2.55 -4.48 -0.30
C TYR A 29 3.26 -4.49 1.06
N VAL A 30 2.69 -5.15 2.07
CA VAL A 30 3.30 -5.24 3.40
C VAL A 30 4.62 -5.99 3.36
N VAL A 31 4.69 -7.12 2.65
CA VAL A 31 5.93 -7.90 2.49
C VAL A 31 7.00 -7.05 1.80
N PHE A 32 6.64 -6.29 0.77
CA PHE A 32 7.55 -5.40 0.07
C PHE A 32 8.10 -4.32 1.00
N LEU A 33 7.24 -3.66 1.80
CA LEU A 33 7.68 -2.65 2.76
C LEU A 33 8.62 -3.20 3.82
N VAL A 34 8.32 -4.39 4.37
CA VAL A 34 9.19 -5.03 5.36
C VAL A 34 10.53 -5.40 4.74
N TRP A 35 10.52 -5.94 3.53
CA TRP A 35 11.75 -6.29 2.81
C TRP A 35 12.60 -5.05 2.49
N ASP A 36 11.97 -3.99 2.00
CA ASP A 36 12.65 -2.73 1.69
C ASP A 36 13.25 -2.08 2.94
N PHE A 37 12.50 -2.05 4.05
CA PHE A 37 13.00 -1.58 5.33
C PHE A 37 14.24 -2.36 5.80
N LEU A 38 14.17 -3.71 5.78
CA LEU A 38 15.31 -4.56 6.16
C LEU A 38 16.52 -4.36 5.25
N ARG A 39 16.30 -4.16 3.95
CA ARG A 39 17.36 -3.91 2.97
C ARG A 39 18.07 -2.58 3.22
N ILE A 40 17.31 -1.51 3.48
CA ILE A 40 17.85 -0.17 3.71
C ILE A 40 18.52 -0.10 5.08
N ASP A 41 17.93 -0.70 6.12
CA ASP A 41 18.49 -0.75 7.47
C ASP A 41 19.84 -1.49 7.48
N ALA A 42 19.93 -2.64 6.79
CA ALA A 42 21.18 -3.39 6.65
C ALA A 42 22.31 -2.59 5.97
N SER A 43 21.98 -1.59 5.15
CA SER A 43 22.95 -0.73 4.47
C SER A 43 23.24 0.57 5.23
N SER A 44 22.42 0.94 6.22
CA SER A 44 22.45 2.25 6.87
C SER A 44 23.08 2.15 8.26
N HIS A 45 24.11 2.95 8.52
CA HIS A 45 24.79 2.98 9.83
C HIS A 45 24.06 3.85 10.86
N SER A 46 22.93 4.46 10.50
CA SER A 46 22.15 5.34 11.36
C SER A 46 20.67 5.28 11.00
N ILE A 47 19.82 5.29 12.04
CA ILE A 47 18.36 5.25 11.93
C ILE A 47 17.82 6.41 11.08
N SER A 48 18.44 7.59 11.19
CA SER A 48 18.05 8.77 10.38
C SER A 48 18.31 8.54 8.89
N GLY A 49 19.43 7.89 8.54
CA GLY A 49 19.74 7.51 7.16
C GLY A 49 18.74 6.50 6.59
N THR A 50 18.35 5.52 7.40
CA THR A 50 17.32 4.54 7.04
C THR A 50 15.99 5.21 6.74
N LEU A 51 15.51 6.11 7.61
CA LEU A 51 14.24 6.81 7.40
C LEU A 51 14.24 7.70 6.16
N ILE A 52 15.33 8.46 5.94
CA ILE A 52 15.43 9.38 4.80
C ILE A 52 15.43 8.61 3.47
N ALA A 53 16.10 7.45 3.42
CA ALA A 53 16.13 6.60 2.24
C ALA A 53 14.81 5.81 2.03
N PHE A 54 14.18 5.37 3.13
CA PHE A 54 12.92 4.61 3.09
C PHE A 54 11.70 5.47 2.72
N LEU A 55 11.66 6.74 3.15
CA LEU A 55 10.52 7.63 2.94
C LEU A 55 10.09 7.77 1.46
N PRO A 56 10.99 8.05 0.49
CA PRO A 56 10.59 8.13 -0.92
C PRO A 56 10.10 6.79 -1.48
N GLU A 57 10.71 5.66 -1.10
CA GLU A 57 10.34 4.33 -1.58
C GLU A 57 8.97 3.90 -1.01
N LEU A 58 8.71 4.22 0.27
CA LEU A 58 7.39 4.11 0.92
C LEU A 58 6.34 4.93 0.16
N LEU A 59 6.61 6.20 -0.15
CA LEU A 59 5.67 7.07 -0.84
C LEU A 59 5.32 6.53 -2.24
N ILE A 60 6.33 6.14 -3.02
CA ILE A 60 6.12 5.56 -4.36
C ILE A 60 5.25 4.31 -4.26
N THR A 61 5.59 3.39 -3.36
CA THR A 61 4.85 2.13 -3.17
C THR A 61 3.41 2.40 -2.71
N THR A 62 3.21 3.38 -1.82
CA THR A 62 1.88 3.79 -1.33
C THR A 62 1.03 4.39 -2.44
N VAL A 63 1.63 5.20 -3.31
CA VAL A 63 0.95 5.79 -4.48
C VAL A 63 0.54 4.69 -5.46
N ILE A 64 1.42 3.73 -5.75
CA ILE A 64 1.11 2.57 -6.60
C ILE A 64 -0.06 1.77 -6.01
N LEU A 65 -0.02 1.46 -4.71
CA LEU A 65 -1.11 0.77 -4.04
C LEU A 65 -2.42 1.56 -4.13
N SER A 66 -2.36 2.89 -3.93
CA SER A 66 -3.53 3.76 -4.04
C SER A 66 -4.11 3.78 -5.44
N PHE A 67 -3.26 3.80 -6.48
CA PHE A 67 -3.70 3.66 -7.88
C PHE A 67 -4.37 2.31 -8.12
N ILE A 68 -3.78 1.21 -7.65
CA ILE A 68 -4.37 -0.12 -7.78
C ILE A 68 -5.74 -0.14 -7.10
N CYS A 69 -5.85 0.36 -5.87
CA CYS A 69 -7.11 0.49 -5.14
C CYS A 69 -8.14 1.36 -5.86
N TYR A 70 -7.72 2.45 -6.50
CA TYR A 70 -8.60 3.32 -7.28
C TYR A 70 -9.17 2.62 -8.52
N PHE A 71 -8.34 1.86 -9.25
CA PHE A 71 -8.77 1.14 -10.46
C PHE A 71 -9.54 -0.15 -10.17
N THR A 72 -9.20 -0.86 -9.09
CA THR A 72 -9.81 -2.15 -8.73
C THR A 72 -10.90 -2.05 -7.66
N GLY A 73 -11.08 -0.87 -7.06
CA GLY A 73 -12.07 -0.58 -6.02
C GLY A 73 -13.26 0.25 -6.48
N GLU A 74 -14.18 0.54 -5.56
CA GLU A 74 -15.23 1.52 -5.82
C GLU A 74 -14.61 2.92 -5.91
N LYS A 75 -15.03 3.72 -6.89
CA LYS A 75 -14.76 5.15 -6.88
C LYS A 75 -15.32 5.71 -5.56
N PRO A 76 -14.51 6.43 -4.76
CA PRO A 76 -15.01 7.06 -3.56
C PRO A 76 -16.19 7.95 -3.97
N LYS A 77 -17.35 7.71 -3.36
CA LYS A 77 -18.48 8.62 -3.49
C LYS A 77 -18.14 9.82 -2.61
N ILE A 78 -17.57 10.84 -3.25
CA ILE A 78 -17.46 12.19 -2.70
C ILE A 78 -18.84 12.82 -2.75
#